data_AF-A0A858WV00-F1
#
_entry.id   AF-A0A858WV00-F1
#
_cell.length_a   1.000
_cell.length_b   1.000
_cell.length_c   1.000
_cell.angle_alpha   90.00
_cell.angle_beta   90.00
_cell.angle_gamma   90.00
#
_symmetry.space_group_name_H-M   'P 1'
#
loop_
_entity.id
_entity.type
_entity.pdbx_description
1 polymer ?
#
loop_
_entity_poly.entity_id
_entity_poly.type
_entity_poly.pdbx_seq_one_letter_code
_entity_poly.pdbx_strand_id
1 'polypeptide(L)' 'MYKFEVYQDKAGEFRFRFKASNGETMFSSEGYKAKASALSAIESIKKNAPGATVVELPAADAKA' A
#
# COMPACT_ATOMS: atom_id res chain seq x y z
N MET A 1 17.31 -2.40 -4.18
CA MET A 1 16.77 -1.54 -3.10
C MET A 1 15.28 -1.42 -3.30
N TYR A 2 14.49 -1.60 -2.25
CA TYR A 2 13.04 -1.46 -2.31
C TYR A 2 12.64 0.02 -2.36
N LYS A 3 11.47 0.32 -2.95
CA LYS A 3 10.97 1.69 -3.07
C LYS A 3 9.44 1.77 -3.07
N PHE A 4 8.93 2.90 -2.55
CA PHE A 4 7.54 3.28 -2.68
C PHE A 4 7.38 4.25 -3.86
N GLU A 5 6.54 3.91 -4.82
CA GLU A 5 6.21 4.77 -5.96
C GLU A 5 4.81 5.35 -5.76
N VAL A 6 4.71 6.67 -5.58
CA VAL A 6 3.44 7.41 -5.50
C VAL A 6 3.12 7.97 -6.88
N TYR A 7 1.91 7.73 -7.37
CA TYR A 7 1.43 8.21 -8.66
C TYR A 7 -0.02 8.65 -8.57
N GLN A 8 -0.44 9.51 -9.49
CA GLN A 8 -1.83 9.88 -9.66
C GLN A 8 -2.43 9.06 -10.80
N ASP A 9 -3.60 8.49 -10.59
CA ASP A 9 -4.34 7.76 -11.61
C ASP A 9 -5.09 8.72 -12.55
N LYS A 10 -5.69 8.18 -13.62
CA LYS A 10 -6.46 8.96 -14.60
C LYS A 10 -7.74 9.56 -14.02
N ALA A 11 -8.31 8.97 -12.97
CA ALA A 11 -9.45 9.52 -12.23
C ALA A 11 -9.04 10.62 -11.21
N GLY A 12 -7.75 10.95 -11.13
CA GLY A 12 -7.23 11.98 -10.24
C GLY A 12 -6.93 11.50 -8.82
N GLU A 13 -7.06 10.20 -8.54
CA GLU A 13 -6.77 9.61 -7.25
C GLU A 13 -5.28 9.36 -7.08
N PHE A 14 -4.76 9.57 -5.88
CA PHE A 14 -3.37 9.28 -5.54
C PHE A 14 -3.24 7.85 -5.05
N ARG A 15 -2.35 7.08 -5.65
CA ARG A 15 -2.06 5.70 -5.26
C ARG A 15 -0.58 5.56 -5.00
N PHE A 16 -0.21 4.58 -4.19
CA PHE A 16 1.18 4.19 -4.04
C PHE A 16 1.35 2.69 -4.18
N ARG A 17 2.52 2.27 -4.65
CA ARG A 17 2.88 0.86 -4.73
C ARG A 17 4.26 0.60 -4.17
N PHE A 18 4.44 -0.56 -3.55
CA PHE A 18 5.72 -0.99 -3.05
C PHE A 18 6.38 -1.93 -4.05
N LYS A 19 7.59 -1.56 -4.49
CA LYS A 19 8.44 -2.42 -5.31
C LYS A 19 9.55 -3.03 -4.48
N ALA A 20 9.64 -4.35 -4.55
CA ALA A 20 10.74 -5.10 -3.99
C ALA A 20 12.04 -4.84 -4.75
N SER A 21 13.16 -5.29 -4.18
CA SER A 21 14.49 -5.12 -4.79
C SER A 21 14.64 -5.79 -6.16
N ASN A 22 13.80 -6.79 -6.46
CA ASN A 22 13.74 -7.49 -7.74
C ASN A 22 12.87 -6.76 -8.78
N GLY A 23 12.28 -5.61 -8.44
CA GLY A 23 11.44 -4.82 -9.33
C GLY A 23 9.95 -5.21 -9.34
N GLU A 24 9.58 -6.29 -8.67
CA GLU A 24 8.19 -6.75 -8.58
C GLU A 24 7.39 -5.85 -7.63
N THR A 25 6.12 -5.62 -7.99
CA THR A 25 5.19 -4.87 -7.14
C THR A 25 4.56 -5.85 -6.15
N MET A 26 4.86 -5.72 -4.87
CA MET A 26 4.30 -6.63 -3.86
C MET A 26 2.89 -6.22 -3.45
N PHE A 27 2.64 -4.92 -3.35
CA PHE A 27 1.30 -4.41 -3.06
C PHE A 27 1.11 -3.01 -3.63
N SER A 28 -0.16 -2.64 -3.81
CA SER A 28 -0.60 -1.30 -4.17
C SER A 28 -1.67 -0.84 -3.18
N SER A 29 -1.69 0.45 -2.90
CA SER A 29 -2.75 1.07 -2.12
C SER A 29 -4.02 1.26 -2.94
N GLU A 30 -5.10 1.52 -2.22
CA GLU A 30 -6.32 2.11 -2.76
C GLU A 30 -6.10 3.56 -3.23
N GLY A 31 -7.09 4.10 -3.94
CA GLY A 31 -7.13 5.49 -4.36
C GLY A 31 -7.37 6.45 -3.19
N TYR A 32 -6.41 7.32 -2.92
CA TYR A 32 -6.55 8.42 -1.98
C TYR A 32 -7.00 9.69 -2.70
N LYS A 33 -7.90 10.45 -2.07
CA LYS A 33 -8.33 11.76 -2.59
C LYS A 33 -7.21 12.81 -2.60
N ALA A 34 -6.22 12.68 -1.72
CA ALA A 34 -5.14 13.65 -1.56
C ALA A 34 -3.77 12.96 -1.49
N LYS A 35 -2.77 13.59 -2.11
CA LYS A 35 -1.37 13.15 -2.06
C LYS A 35 -0.84 13.05 -0.63
N ALA A 36 -1.23 14.00 0.23
CA ALA A 36 -0.85 14.01 1.63
C ALA A 36 -1.30 12.73 2.36
N SER A 37 -2.53 12.26 2.10
CA SER A 37 -3.04 11.03 2.69
C SER A 37 -2.23 9.80 2.25
N ALA A 38 -1.86 9.72 0.98
CA ALA A 38 -0.99 8.65 0.47
C ALA A 38 0.41 8.68 1.12
N LEU A 39 0.99 9.87 1.32
CA LEU A 39 2.28 10.02 1.99
C LEU A 39 2.20 9.61 3.47
N SER A 40 1.18 10.07 4.20
CA SER A 40 0.98 9.69 5.60
C SER A 40 0.75 8.20 5.77
N ALA A 41 0.07 7.54 4.84
CA ALA A 41 -0.07 6.08 4.83
C ALA A 41 1.29 5.38 4.66
N ILE A 42 2.14 5.84 3.74
CA ILE A 42 3.50 5.31 3.57
C ILE A 42 4.34 5.50 4.84
N GLU A 43 4.26 6.66 5.49
CA GLU A 43 4.98 6.92 6.73
C GLU A 43 4.51 6.00 7.86
N SER A 44 3.20 5.79 7.98
CA SER A 44 2.62 4.84 8.93
C SER A 44 3.10 3.42 8.67
N ILE A 45 3.13 2.97 7.41
CA ILE A 45 3.65 1.64 7.03
C ILE A 45 5.13 1.52 7.39
N LYS A 46 5.97 2.51 7.04
CA LYS A 46 7.40 2.48 7.38
C LYS A 46 7.64 2.38 8.88
N LYS A 47 6.82 3.05 9.69
CA LYS A 47 6.93 3.06 11.15
C LYS A 47 6.43 1.76 11.79
N ASN A 48 5.29 1.23 11.33
CA ASN A 48 4.59 0.15 12.02
C ASN A 48 4.82 -1.23 11.40
N ALA A 49 5.08 -1.34 10.10
CA ALA A 49 5.20 -2.63 9.42
C ALA A 49 6.37 -3.52 9.88
N PRO A 50 7.59 -3.00 10.16
CA PRO A 50 8.73 -3.87 10.53
C PRO A 50 8.52 -4.70 11.80
N GLY A 51 7.63 -4.26 12.71
CA GLY A 51 7.31 -4.94 13.97
C GLY A 51 5.87 -5.44 14.07
N ALA A 52 5.08 -5.33 12.99
CA ALA A 52 3.71 -5.79 12.98
C ALA A 52 3.65 -7.32 13.03
N THR A 53 2.78 -7.87 13.87
CA THR A 53 2.49 -9.31 13.88
C THR A 53 1.70 -9.69 12.64
N VAL A 54 1.99 -10.86 12.09
CA VAL A 54 1.21 -11.44 11.00
C VAL A 54 0.00 -12.13 11.62
N VAL A 55 -1.19 -11.70 11.21
CA VAL A 55 -2.46 -12.29 11.63
C VAL A 55 -3.13 -12.86 10.38
N GLU A 56 -3.25 -14.19 10.32
CA GLU A 56 -4.05 -14.87 9.31
C GLU A 56 -5.52 -14.74 9.69
N LEU A 57 -6.27 -13.95 8.92
CA LEU A 57 -7.71 -13.88 9.07
C LEU A 57 -8.32 -15.11 8.36
N PRO A 58 -9.35 -15.75 8.94
CA PRO A 58 -10.09 -16.77 8.23
C PRO A 58 -10.60 -16.17 6.92
N ALA A 59 -10.56 -16.96 5.83
CA ALA A 59 -11.15 -16.54 4.57
C ALA A 59 -12.57 -16.08 4.88
N ALA A 60 -12.85 -14.78 4.70
CA ALA A 60 -14.19 -14.28 4.84
C ALA A 60 -15.04 -15.09 3.85
N ASP A 61 -15.97 -15.89 4.37
CA ASP A 61 -16.86 -16.68 3.55
C ASP A 61 -17.40 -15.77 2.45
N ALA A 62 -16.97 -16.04 1.21
CA ALA A 62 -17.46 -15.36 0.03
C ALA A 62 -18.95 -15.69 -0.06
N LYS A 63 -19.77 -14.86 0.58
CA LYS A 63 -21.21 -15.03 0.61
C LYS A 63 -21.69 -14.83 -0.83
N ALA A 64 -22.18 -15.92 -1.41
CA ALA A 64 -22.76 -16.05 -2.73
C ALA A 64 -23.91 -15.06 -2.99
#